data_AF-A0A0J6CX19-F1
#
_entry.id   AF-A0A0J6CX19-F1
#
_cell.length_a   1.000
_cell.length_b   1.000
_cell.length_c   1.000
_cell.angle_alpha   90.00
_cell.angle_beta   90.00
_cell.angle_gamma   90.00
#
_symmetry.space_group_name_H-M   'P 1'
#
loop_
_entity.id
_entity.type
_entity.pdbx_description
1 polymer ?
#
loop_
_entity_poly.entity_id
_entity_poly.type
_entity_poly.pdbx_seq_one_letter_code
_entity_poly.pdbx_strand_id
1 'polypeptide(L)'
;MLKKIEGIVIRTVDYGETNKILTLYTRETGKVGVMARGAKKPKSRLSAISQLFVYGQYLFQHTSGLGGLNQGEIIDSFRSIRNDLFLTSYAAYAAELVDKLTEERKPNPYLFEMLYQVLHALDEEKDPEVVLFIFELKMLRVAGITPQLDRCANCGLNEGKFHFSVNEGGLLCHRCLSVDPYQIPMTKRTSELLHLFAHIDLSRLGNISLKAETKKEIRHILNLYFDAYSGLYLKSKRFLDQLDRFNLE
;
A
#
# COMPACT_ATOMS: atom_id res chain seq x y z
N MET A 1 8.05 -29.22 -5.30
CA MET A 1 7.67 -29.69 -3.94
C MET A 1 6.42 -28.94 -3.49
N LEU A 2 5.49 -29.57 -2.77
CA LEU A 2 4.35 -28.86 -2.19
C LEU A 2 4.81 -28.03 -0.98
N LYS A 3 4.29 -26.81 -0.84
CA LYS A 3 4.50 -25.95 0.32
C LYS A 3 3.17 -25.45 0.85
N LYS A 4 3.05 -25.41 2.19
CA LYS A 4 1.91 -24.82 2.92
C LYS A 4 2.39 -23.53 3.59
N ILE A 5 1.87 -22.38 3.16
CA ILE A 5 2.42 -21.05 3.49
C ILE A 5 1.27 -20.05 3.67
N GLU A 6 1.42 -19.11 4.60
CA GLU A 6 0.54 -17.95 4.75
C GLU A 6 0.75 -16.92 3.64
N GLY A 7 -0.33 -16.38 3.10
CA GLY A 7 -0.28 -15.43 2.00
C GLY A 7 -1.50 -14.53 1.91
N ILE A 8 -1.33 -13.39 1.24
CA ILE A 8 -2.41 -12.48 0.87
C ILE A 8 -2.53 -12.48 -0.65
N VAL A 9 -3.73 -12.63 -1.20
CA VAL A 9 -3.96 -12.48 -2.64
C VAL A 9 -3.87 -11.00 -3.01
N ILE A 10 -2.77 -10.58 -3.66
CA ILE A 10 -2.56 -9.18 -4.05
C ILE A 10 -2.94 -8.90 -5.51
N ARG A 11 -3.10 -9.94 -6.33
CA ARG A 11 -3.59 -9.83 -7.72
C ARG A 11 -4.26 -11.12 -8.18
N THR A 12 -5.36 -10.97 -8.91
CA THR A 12 -6.10 -12.08 -9.52
C THR A 12 -6.32 -11.78 -11.00
N VAL A 13 -6.06 -12.77 -11.86
CA VAL A 13 -6.27 -12.69 -13.31
C VAL A 13 -7.06 -13.92 -13.74
N ASP A 14 -8.15 -13.73 -14.48
CA ASP A 14 -8.89 -14.84 -15.07
C ASP A 14 -8.06 -15.54 -16.15
N TYR A 15 -8.06 -16.87 -16.13
CA TYR A 15 -7.30 -17.68 -17.08
C TYR A 15 -8.16 -18.79 -17.69
N GLY A 16 -8.51 -18.60 -18.96
CA GLY A 16 -9.49 -19.43 -19.65
C GLY A 16 -10.88 -19.35 -18.99
N GLU A 17 -11.69 -20.36 -19.26
CA GLU A 17 -13.09 -20.36 -18.80
C GLU A 17 -13.22 -20.63 -17.31
N THR A 18 -12.38 -21.51 -16.76
CA THR A 18 -12.60 -22.09 -15.43
C THR A 18 -11.53 -21.76 -14.39
N ASN A 19 -10.40 -21.16 -14.76
CA ASN A 19 -9.25 -21.00 -13.87
C ASN A 19 -8.95 -19.52 -13.55
N LYS A 20 -8.13 -19.31 -12.53
CA LYS A 20 -7.53 -18.02 -12.17
C LYS A 20 -6.03 -18.17 -11.95
N ILE A 21 -5.27 -17.14 -12.30
CA ILE A 21 -3.88 -16.94 -11.87
C ILE A 21 -3.92 -15.97 -10.70
N LEU A 22 -3.35 -16.38 -9.57
CA LEU A 22 -3.23 -15.58 -8.36
C LEU A 22 -1.78 -15.17 -8.17
N THR A 23 -1.58 -13.96 -7.70
CA THR A 23 -0.31 -13.52 -7.14
C THR A 23 -0.49 -13.43 -5.63
N LEU A 24 0.20 -14.32 -4.92
CA LEU A 24 0.24 -14.35 -3.47
C LEU A 24 1.45 -13.54 -3.02
N TYR A 25 1.25 -12.61 -2.10
CA TYR A 25 2.34 -12.07 -1.31
C TYR A 25 2.43 -12.89 -0.03
N THR A 26 3.54 -13.62 0.16
CA THR A 26 3.69 -14.55 1.27
C THR A 26 4.75 -14.11 2.25
N ARG A 27 4.59 -14.54 3.50
CA ARG A 27 5.50 -14.21 4.60
C ARG A 27 6.90 -14.79 4.37
N GLU A 28 7.00 -16.05 3.94
CA GLU A 28 8.27 -16.81 3.92
C GLU A 28 8.92 -16.90 2.54
N THR A 29 8.17 -16.67 1.46
CA THR A 29 8.70 -16.79 0.09
C THR A 29 8.50 -15.53 -0.74
N GLY A 30 7.96 -14.45 -0.17
CA GLY A 30 7.69 -13.22 -0.90
C GLY A 30 6.61 -13.41 -1.96
N LYS A 31 6.74 -12.71 -3.09
CA LYS A 31 5.72 -12.75 -4.14
C LYS A 31 5.81 -14.02 -4.99
N VAL A 32 4.69 -14.75 -5.11
CA VAL A 32 4.59 -16.03 -5.84
C VAL A 32 3.32 -16.09 -6.68
N GLY A 33 3.46 -16.49 -7.95
CA GLY A 33 2.33 -16.79 -8.84
C GLY A 33 1.83 -18.23 -8.68
N VAL A 34 0.51 -18.43 -8.59
CA VAL A 34 -0.12 -19.76 -8.56
C VAL A 34 -1.35 -19.85 -9.47
N MET A 35 -1.57 -21.00 -10.09
CA MET A 35 -2.73 -21.33 -10.90
C MET A 35 -3.80 -22.03 -10.05
N ALA A 36 -4.92 -21.35 -9.81
CA ALA A 36 -6.09 -21.90 -9.15
C ALA A 36 -7.02 -22.54 -10.20
N ARG A 37 -6.81 -23.84 -10.45
CA ARG A 37 -7.56 -24.58 -11.47
C ARG A 37 -9.00 -24.80 -11.04
N GLY A 38 -9.95 -24.51 -11.93
CA GLY A 38 -11.37 -24.65 -11.65
C GLY A 38 -11.92 -23.62 -10.65
N ALA A 39 -11.16 -22.59 -10.26
CA ALA A 39 -11.60 -21.59 -9.28
C ALA A 39 -12.90 -20.85 -9.68
N LYS A 40 -13.19 -20.73 -10.98
CA LYS A 40 -14.41 -20.07 -11.49
C LYS A 40 -15.64 -20.99 -11.56
N LYS A 41 -15.49 -22.29 -11.27
CA LYS A 41 -16.63 -23.22 -11.29
C LYS A 41 -17.57 -22.93 -10.11
N PRO A 42 -18.91 -22.98 -10.27
CA PRO A 42 -19.87 -22.64 -9.21
C PRO A 42 -19.68 -23.39 -7.89
N LYS A 43 -19.20 -24.64 -7.92
CA LYS A 43 -18.97 -25.47 -6.72
C LYS A 43 -17.48 -25.62 -6.37
N SER A 44 -16.65 -24.70 -6.82
CA SER A 44 -15.20 -24.79 -6.60
C SER A 44 -14.82 -24.50 -5.15
N ARG A 45 -14.08 -25.42 -4.54
CA ARG A 45 -13.44 -25.21 -3.23
C ARG A 45 -12.40 -24.09 -3.27
N LEU A 46 -11.87 -23.75 -4.45
CA LEU A 46 -10.89 -22.68 -4.63
C LEU A 46 -11.52 -21.31 -4.92
N SER A 47 -12.85 -21.21 -5.10
CA SER A 47 -13.49 -19.95 -5.49
C SER A 47 -13.28 -18.84 -4.45
N ALA A 48 -13.56 -19.13 -3.17
CA ALA A 48 -13.48 -18.14 -2.10
C ALA A 48 -12.03 -17.75 -1.74
N ILE A 49 -11.14 -18.73 -1.63
CA ILE A 49 -9.71 -18.48 -1.31
C ILE A 49 -8.95 -17.78 -2.45
N SER A 50 -9.52 -17.75 -3.67
CA SER A 50 -8.92 -17.09 -4.85
C SER A 50 -9.34 -15.62 -5.03
N GLN A 51 -10.13 -15.08 -4.11
CA GLN A 51 -10.57 -13.68 -4.17
C GLN A 51 -9.44 -12.74 -3.76
N LEU A 52 -9.48 -11.53 -4.29
CA LEU A 52 -8.51 -10.48 -3.97
C LEU A 52 -8.58 -10.16 -2.46
N PHE A 53 -7.42 -9.80 -1.87
CA PHE A 53 -7.19 -9.46 -0.47
C PHE A 53 -7.30 -10.60 0.53
N VAL A 54 -7.81 -11.78 0.14
CA VAL A 54 -7.98 -12.89 1.07
C VAL A 54 -6.64 -13.30 1.68
N TYR A 55 -6.58 -13.20 3.00
CA TYR A 55 -5.49 -13.72 3.80
C TYR A 55 -5.81 -15.17 4.19
N GLY A 56 -4.88 -16.06 3.92
CA GLY A 56 -5.10 -17.47 4.19
C GLY A 56 -3.84 -18.30 4.15
N GLN A 57 -4.02 -19.58 4.41
CA GLN A 57 -2.97 -20.58 4.27
C GLN A 57 -3.14 -21.32 2.95
N TYR A 58 -2.11 -21.32 2.11
CA TYR A 58 -2.13 -21.85 0.75
C TYR A 58 -1.22 -23.06 0.64
N LEU A 59 -1.77 -24.17 0.13
CA LEU A 59 -1.00 -25.35 -0.26
C LEU A 59 -0.82 -25.36 -1.77
N PHE A 60 0.40 -25.13 -2.25
CA PHE A 60 0.69 -25.03 -3.68
C PHE A 60 2.00 -25.71 -4.07
N GLN A 61 2.14 -26.01 -5.36
CA GLN A 61 3.38 -26.51 -5.94
C GLN A 61 4.39 -25.37 -6.06
N HIS A 62 5.45 -25.40 -5.25
CA HIS A 62 6.53 -24.43 -5.35
C HIS A 62 7.46 -24.80 -6.52
N THR A 63 7.43 -23.98 -7.58
CA THR A 63 8.23 -24.14 -8.81
C THR A 63 8.96 -22.83 -9.14
N SER A 64 9.86 -22.82 -10.14
CA SER A 64 10.52 -21.62 -10.67
C SER A 64 9.61 -20.71 -11.51
N GLY A 65 8.44 -21.21 -11.91
CA GLY A 65 7.42 -20.46 -12.63
C GLY A 65 6.08 -20.51 -11.89
N LEU A 66 5.00 -20.70 -12.66
CA LEU A 66 3.65 -20.77 -12.15
C LEU A 66 3.33 -22.15 -11.57
N GLY A 67 3.14 -22.22 -10.25
CA GLY A 67 2.76 -23.44 -9.53
C GLY A 67 1.26 -23.71 -9.57
N GLY A 68 0.81 -24.95 -9.41
CA GLY A 68 -0.61 -25.24 -9.16
C GLY A 68 -1.00 -24.95 -7.70
N LEU A 69 -2.14 -24.28 -7.48
CA LEU A 69 -2.77 -24.19 -6.16
C LEU A 69 -3.61 -25.46 -5.92
N ASN A 70 -3.31 -26.18 -4.85
CA ASN A 70 -3.97 -27.44 -4.52
C ASN A 70 -5.13 -27.21 -3.55
N GLN A 71 -4.89 -26.47 -2.47
CA GLN A 71 -5.85 -26.20 -1.41
C GLN A 71 -5.57 -24.83 -0.79
N GLY A 72 -6.55 -24.28 -0.08
CA GLY A 72 -6.27 -23.22 0.86
C GLY A 72 -7.40 -23.04 1.86
N GLU A 73 -7.04 -22.41 2.97
CA GLU A 73 -7.89 -22.17 4.12
C GLU A 73 -7.89 -20.67 4.41
N ILE A 74 -9.09 -20.10 4.52
CA ILE A 74 -9.25 -18.66 4.76
C ILE A 74 -8.96 -18.41 6.24
N ILE A 75 -8.01 -17.51 6.51
CA ILE A 75 -7.76 -16.99 7.86
C ILE A 75 -8.57 -15.71 8.03
N ASP A 76 -8.45 -14.78 7.08
CA ASP A 76 -9.24 -13.56 7.04
C ASP A 76 -9.68 -13.23 5.61
N SER A 77 -10.92 -12.76 5.49
CA SER A 77 -11.52 -12.36 4.21
C SER A 77 -11.73 -10.86 4.07
N PHE A 78 -11.48 -10.08 5.13
CA PHE A 78 -11.70 -8.64 5.21
C PHE A 78 -13.05 -8.22 4.62
N ARG A 79 -14.12 -8.61 5.32
CA ARG A 79 -15.48 -8.55 4.77
C ARG A 79 -15.93 -7.12 4.46
N SER A 80 -15.57 -6.15 5.31
CA SER A 80 -15.93 -4.75 5.13
C SER A 80 -15.29 -4.21 3.85
N ILE A 81 -14.02 -4.54 3.61
CA ILE A 81 -13.32 -4.17 2.37
C ILE A 81 -14.10 -4.66 1.16
N ARG A 82 -14.50 -5.93 1.12
CA ARG A 82 -15.16 -6.52 -0.07
C ARG A 82 -16.58 -6.00 -0.31
N ASN A 83 -17.23 -5.47 0.72
CA ASN A 83 -18.60 -4.98 0.65
C ASN A 83 -18.69 -3.48 0.39
N ASP A 84 -17.57 -2.75 0.50
CA ASP A 84 -17.49 -1.31 0.30
C ASP A 84 -16.53 -0.97 -0.84
N LEU A 85 -17.02 -0.26 -1.85
CA LEU A 85 -16.24 0.11 -3.03
C LEU A 85 -15.07 1.05 -2.68
N PHE A 86 -15.27 1.98 -1.74
CA PHE A 86 -14.22 2.88 -1.31
C PHE A 86 -13.12 2.08 -0.63
N LEU A 87 -13.42 1.29 0.40
CA LEU A 87 -12.43 0.46 1.10
C LEU A 87 -11.71 -0.51 0.14
N THR A 88 -12.44 -1.12 -0.79
CA THR A 88 -11.86 -1.95 -1.86
C THR A 88 -10.81 -1.18 -2.68
N SER A 89 -11.05 0.10 -2.96
CA SER A 89 -10.14 0.94 -3.76
C SER A 89 -8.84 1.24 -3.00
N TYR A 90 -8.94 1.57 -1.71
CA TYR A 90 -7.78 1.78 -0.84
C TYR A 90 -6.95 0.49 -0.69
N ALA A 91 -7.62 -0.65 -0.49
CA ALA A 91 -6.97 -1.96 -0.42
C ALA A 91 -6.29 -2.36 -1.74
N ALA A 92 -6.94 -2.08 -2.88
CA ALA A 92 -6.38 -2.32 -4.20
C ALA A 92 -5.10 -1.50 -4.43
N TYR A 93 -5.07 -0.25 -3.97
CA TYR A 93 -3.88 0.59 -4.04
C TYR A 93 -2.73 0.06 -3.21
N ALA A 94 -2.99 -0.34 -1.96
CA ALA A 94 -1.96 -0.95 -1.12
C ALA A 94 -1.41 -2.26 -1.74
N ALA A 95 -2.29 -3.11 -2.27
CA ALA A 95 -1.89 -4.36 -2.93
C ALA A 95 -1.09 -4.12 -4.22
N GLU A 96 -1.49 -3.14 -5.05
CA GLU A 96 -0.77 -2.79 -6.28
C GLU A 96 0.61 -2.20 -5.99
N LEU A 97 0.74 -1.37 -4.95
CA LEU A 97 2.04 -0.87 -4.48
C LEU A 97 2.98 -2.01 -4.13
N VAL A 98 2.50 -3.00 -3.36
CA VAL A 98 3.31 -4.20 -3.03
C VAL A 98 3.65 -4.98 -4.29
N ASP A 99 2.70 -5.20 -5.21
CA ASP A 99 2.99 -5.92 -6.46
C ASP A 99 4.06 -5.20 -7.30
N LYS A 100 4.02 -3.87 -7.37
CA LYS A 100 4.95 -3.11 -8.22
C LYS A 100 6.33 -2.89 -7.60
N LEU A 101 6.40 -2.75 -6.28
CA LEU A 101 7.65 -2.41 -5.58
C LEU A 101 8.37 -3.61 -4.97
N THR A 102 7.82 -4.82 -5.08
CA THR A 102 8.47 -6.04 -4.59
C THR A 102 8.86 -6.99 -5.72
N GLU A 103 10.04 -7.58 -5.55
CA GLU A 103 10.56 -8.62 -6.44
C GLU A 103 9.89 -9.97 -6.16
N GLU A 104 9.82 -10.82 -7.20
CA GLU A 104 9.38 -12.19 -7.01
C GLU A 104 10.35 -12.97 -6.11
N ARG A 105 9.81 -13.87 -5.28
CA ARG A 105 10.58 -14.83 -4.47
C ARG A 105 11.55 -14.22 -3.46
N LYS A 106 11.42 -12.92 -3.16
CA LYS A 106 12.22 -12.20 -2.17
C LYS A 106 11.39 -11.99 -0.91
N PRO A 107 11.61 -12.77 0.17
CA PRO A 107 10.83 -12.67 1.39
C PRO A 107 11.06 -11.31 2.06
N ASN A 108 9.98 -10.68 2.49
CA ASN A 108 10.03 -9.53 3.37
C ASN A 108 8.88 -9.64 4.39
N PRO A 109 9.10 -10.37 5.50
CA PRO A 109 8.10 -10.59 6.53
C PRO A 109 7.56 -9.29 7.13
N TYR A 110 8.39 -8.25 7.25
CA TYR A 110 7.97 -6.95 7.77
C TYR A 110 6.95 -6.27 6.84
N LEU A 111 7.19 -6.29 5.53
CA LEU A 111 6.23 -5.74 4.57
C LEU A 111 4.96 -6.61 4.46
N PHE A 112 5.07 -7.93 4.69
CA PHE A 112 3.89 -8.80 4.78
C PHE A 112 3.00 -8.39 5.95
N GLU A 113 3.58 -8.22 7.14
CA GLU A 113 2.86 -7.73 8.32
C GLU A 113 2.24 -6.37 8.09
N MET A 114 2.97 -5.46 7.45
CA MET A 114 2.48 -4.12 7.16
C MET A 114 1.28 -4.14 6.21
N LEU A 115 1.30 -4.95 5.15
CA LEU A 115 0.15 -5.11 4.26
C LEU A 115 -1.04 -5.72 5.00
N TYR A 116 -0.82 -6.74 5.83
CA TYR A 116 -1.86 -7.32 6.68
C TYR A 116 -2.48 -6.26 7.60
N GLN A 117 -1.66 -5.47 8.30
CA GLN A 117 -2.13 -4.39 9.18
C GLN A 117 -2.91 -3.32 8.41
N VAL A 118 -2.52 -2.99 7.17
CA VAL A 118 -3.29 -2.07 6.32
C VAL A 118 -4.68 -2.62 6.02
N LEU A 119 -4.76 -3.87 5.55
CA LEU A 119 -6.04 -4.50 5.27
C LEU A 119 -6.91 -4.61 6.53
N HIS A 120 -6.31 -5.00 7.66
CA HIS A 120 -7.02 -5.07 8.93
C HIS A 120 -7.53 -3.69 9.38
N ALA A 121 -6.70 -2.64 9.30
CA ALA A 121 -7.10 -1.28 9.66
C ALA A 121 -8.24 -0.75 8.79
N LEU A 122 -8.23 -1.06 7.50
CA LEU A 122 -9.32 -0.71 6.58
C LEU A 122 -10.60 -1.52 6.90
N ASP A 123 -10.47 -2.79 7.27
CA ASP A 123 -11.62 -3.64 7.64
C ASP A 123 -12.26 -3.22 8.98
N GLU A 124 -11.46 -2.68 9.90
CA GLU A 124 -11.88 -2.01 11.14
C GLU A 124 -12.42 -0.59 10.92
N GLU A 125 -12.58 -0.15 9.66
CA GLU A 125 -13.11 1.16 9.28
C GLU A 125 -12.30 2.35 9.85
N LYS A 126 -10.99 2.18 10.05
CA LYS A 126 -10.09 3.31 10.32
C LYS A 126 -10.04 4.21 9.10
N ASP A 127 -9.70 5.48 9.34
CA ASP A 127 -9.59 6.51 8.29
C ASP A 127 -8.69 6.05 7.12
N PRO A 128 -9.26 5.72 5.94
CA PRO A 128 -8.51 5.05 4.87
C PRO A 128 -7.37 5.88 4.30
N GLU A 129 -7.54 7.21 4.26
CA GLU A 129 -6.50 8.13 3.81
C GLU A 129 -5.30 8.12 4.77
N VAL A 130 -5.56 8.16 6.07
CA VAL A 130 -4.49 8.14 7.09
C VAL A 130 -3.73 6.82 7.04
N VAL A 131 -4.45 5.70 6.90
CA VAL A 131 -3.85 4.37 6.74
C VAL A 131 -2.93 4.34 5.51
N LEU A 132 -3.38 4.88 4.37
CA LEU A 132 -2.55 4.94 3.17
C LEU A 132 -1.38 5.92 3.29
N PHE A 133 -1.52 7.09 3.91
CA PHE A 133 -0.37 8.01 4.07
C PHE A 133 0.77 7.34 4.83
N ILE A 134 0.44 6.60 5.89
CA ILE A 134 1.42 5.81 6.66
C ILE A 134 2.04 4.72 5.77
N PHE A 135 1.20 4.00 5.02
CA PHE A 135 1.67 2.94 4.15
C PHE A 135 2.56 3.45 3.01
N GLU A 136 2.18 4.53 2.33
CA GLU A 136 2.92 5.18 1.25
C GLU A 136 4.30 5.62 1.71
N LEU A 137 4.39 6.30 2.86
CA LEU A 137 5.68 6.71 3.44
C LEU A 137 6.61 5.51 3.68
N LYS A 138 6.06 4.38 4.11
CA LYS A 138 6.83 3.12 4.26
C LYS A 138 7.18 2.51 2.90
N MET A 139 6.30 2.58 1.91
CA MET A 139 6.55 2.09 0.56
C MET A 139 7.59 2.94 -0.20
N LEU A 140 7.70 4.24 0.07
CA LEU A 140 8.78 5.09 -0.44
C LEU A 140 10.16 4.59 0.03
N ARG A 141 10.25 4.02 1.24
CA ARG A 141 11.47 3.36 1.72
C ARG A 141 11.75 2.05 0.99
N VAL A 142 10.72 1.25 0.71
CA VAL A 142 10.85 0.03 -0.10
C VAL A 142 11.32 0.37 -1.52
N ALA A 143 10.84 1.47 -2.08
CA ALA A 143 11.24 2.00 -3.38
C ALA A 143 12.63 2.66 -3.39
N GLY A 144 13.28 2.83 -2.24
CA GLY A 144 14.61 3.47 -2.14
C GLY A 144 14.60 4.99 -2.28
N ILE A 145 13.45 5.64 -2.15
CA ILE A 145 13.24 7.08 -2.37
C ILE A 145 12.69 7.74 -1.09
N THR A 146 13.29 7.47 0.07
CA THR A 146 12.80 7.99 1.36
C THR A 146 13.01 9.51 1.46
N PRO A 147 11.95 10.31 1.71
CA PRO A 147 12.09 11.75 1.89
C PRO A 147 12.67 12.10 3.27
N GLN A 148 13.38 13.22 3.33
CA GLN A 148 13.95 13.77 4.54
C GLN A 148 12.88 14.55 5.35
N LEU A 149 12.35 13.95 6.41
CA LEU A 149 11.16 14.44 7.13
C LEU A 149 11.40 14.88 8.58
N ASP A 150 12.62 14.82 9.09
CA ASP A 150 12.96 15.19 10.48
C ASP A 150 13.78 16.49 10.59
N ARG A 151 14.34 16.97 9.49
CA ARG A 151 15.16 18.19 9.41
C ARG A 151 15.24 18.71 7.98
N CYS A 152 15.70 19.94 7.82
CA CYS A 152 15.95 20.57 6.53
C CYS A 152 16.91 19.71 5.69
N ALA A 153 16.53 19.36 4.47
CA ALA A 153 17.35 18.59 3.54
C ALA A 153 18.64 19.33 3.14
N ASN A 154 18.58 20.66 3.07
CA ASN A 154 19.73 21.48 2.67
C ASN A 154 20.69 21.81 3.84
N CYS A 155 20.18 22.29 4.98
CA CYS A 155 21.03 22.82 6.07
C CYS A 155 20.98 22.03 7.38
N GLY A 156 20.13 21.01 7.49
CA GLY A 156 20.02 20.17 8.68
C GLY A 156 19.27 20.77 9.87
N LEU A 157 18.72 21.99 9.77
CA LEU A 157 17.89 22.58 10.83
C LEU A 157 16.65 21.71 11.10
N ASN A 158 16.41 21.34 12.36
CA ASN A 158 15.33 20.44 12.78
C ASN A 158 14.18 21.14 13.53
N GLU A 159 14.18 22.47 13.57
CA GLU A 159 13.17 23.27 14.26
C GLU A 159 12.62 24.42 13.41
N GLY A 160 11.42 24.87 13.76
CA GLY A 160 10.74 25.99 13.11
C GLY A 160 9.71 25.55 12.06
N LYS A 161 9.48 26.42 11.07
CA LYS A 161 8.53 26.17 9.96
C LYS A 161 9.25 25.55 8.78
N PHE A 162 8.62 24.54 8.19
CA PHE A 162 9.10 23.82 7.02
C PHE A 162 8.11 23.92 5.87
N HIS A 163 8.65 23.88 4.65
CA HIS A 163 7.93 23.66 3.40
C HIS A 163 8.44 22.33 2.82
N PHE A 164 7.73 21.72 1.88
CA PHE A 164 8.22 20.50 1.21
C PHE A 164 8.91 20.89 -0.09
N SER A 165 10.06 20.30 -0.37
CA SER A 165 10.68 20.37 -1.69
C SER A 165 10.71 18.98 -2.28
N VAL A 166 10.10 18.84 -3.45
CA VAL A 166 10.24 17.61 -4.23
C VAL A 166 11.69 17.51 -4.69
N ASN A 167 12.27 18.58 -5.24
CA ASN A 167 13.63 18.61 -5.79
C ASN A 167 14.71 18.25 -4.76
N GLU A 168 14.62 18.78 -3.55
CA GLU A 168 15.56 18.51 -2.45
C GLU A 168 15.21 17.23 -1.67
N GLY A 169 14.14 16.55 -2.06
CA GLY A 169 13.75 15.26 -1.49
C GLY A 169 13.30 15.33 -0.03
N GLY A 170 12.65 16.42 0.41
CA GLY A 170 12.20 16.52 1.80
C GLY A 170 11.88 17.92 2.28
N LEU A 171 12.01 18.14 3.59
CA LEU A 171 11.69 19.42 4.21
C LEU A 171 12.72 20.51 3.88
N LEU A 172 12.26 21.72 3.61
CA LEU A 172 13.07 22.94 3.56
C LEU A 172 12.65 23.91 4.65
N CYS A 173 13.61 24.34 5.48
CA CYS A 173 13.34 25.33 6.51
C CYS A 173 13.17 26.74 5.91
N HIS A 174 12.60 27.65 6.70
CA HIS A 174 12.42 29.06 6.35
C HIS A 174 13.68 29.79 5.83
N ARG A 175 14.89 29.31 6.15
CA ARG A 175 16.17 29.90 5.66
C ARG A 175 16.60 29.37 4.29
N CYS A 176 16.04 28.25 3.86
CA CYS A 176 16.47 27.54 2.65
C CYS A 176 15.39 27.55 1.56
N LEU A 177 14.32 28.33 1.71
CA LEU A 177 13.23 28.37 0.72
C LEU A 177 13.71 28.84 -0.66
N SER A 178 14.77 29.65 -0.74
CA SER A 178 15.35 30.07 -2.02
C SER A 178 16.08 28.96 -2.77
N VAL A 179 16.36 27.82 -2.14
CA VAL A 179 17.00 26.67 -2.79
C VAL A 179 16.06 26.02 -3.81
N ASP A 180 14.77 25.97 -3.50
CA ASP A 180 13.74 25.47 -4.41
C ASP A 180 12.60 26.49 -4.57
N PRO A 181 12.55 27.22 -5.70
CA PRO A 181 11.46 28.14 -6.00
C PRO A 181 10.07 27.49 -6.04
N TYR A 182 10.01 26.17 -6.27
CA TYR A 182 8.78 25.39 -6.37
C TYR A 182 8.44 24.64 -5.07
N GLN A 183 9.04 25.04 -3.95
CA GLN A 183 8.69 24.52 -2.65
C GLN A 183 7.17 24.63 -2.39
N ILE A 184 6.64 23.69 -1.62
CA ILE A 184 5.23 23.55 -1.29
C ILE A 184 5.02 24.01 0.15
N PRO A 185 4.28 25.12 0.39
CA PRO A 185 3.95 25.53 1.74
C PRO A 185 3.07 24.50 2.43
N MET A 186 3.36 24.30 3.72
CA MET A 186 2.55 23.41 4.56
C MET A 186 2.44 23.97 5.97
N THR A 187 1.45 23.50 6.72
CA THR A 187 1.36 23.82 8.14
C THR A 187 2.40 23.05 8.97
N LYS A 188 2.74 23.58 10.14
CA LYS A 188 3.60 22.87 11.12
C LYS A 188 3.04 21.49 11.45
N ARG A 189 1.70 21.39 11.59
CA ARG A 189 0.99 20.13 11.84
C ARG A 189 1.23 19.12 10.72
N THR A 190 1.21 19.54 9.46
CA THR A 190 1.50 18.66 8.31
C THR A 190 2.92 18.12 8.37
N SER A 191 3.93 18.97 8.64
CA SER A 191 5.31 18.49 8.79
C SER A 191 5.48 17.51 9.96
N GLU A 192 4.85 17.78 11.09
CA GLU A 192 4.87 16.89 12.27
C GLU A 192 4.20 15.54 11.98
N LEU A 193 3.08 15.55 11.26
CA LEU A 193 2.36 14.33 10.88
C LEU A 193 3.11 13.51 9.83
N LEU A 194 3.73 14.14 8.83
CA LEU A 194 4.59 13.42 7.87
C LEU A 194 5.73 12.71 8.59
N HIS A 195 6.41 13.41 9.50
CA HIS A 195 7.45 12.82 10.34
C HIS A 195 6.92 11.65 11.18
N LEU A 196 5.79 11.84 11.86
CA LEU A 196 5.15 10.81 12.69
C LEU A 196 4.75 9.58 11.85
N PHE A 197 4.09 9.78 10.72
CA PHE A 197 3.58 8.71 9.86
C PHE A 197 4.70 7.88 9.23
N ALA A 198 5.86 8.47 8.97
CA ALA A 198 7.02 7.73 8.49
C ALA A 198 7.56 6.72 9.53
N HIS A 199 7.34 6.96 10.84
CA HIS A 199 7.94 6.18 11.93
C HIS A 199 6.92 5.36 12.74
N ILE A 200 5.66 5.74 12.76
CA ILE A 200 4.62 5.05 13.52
C ILE A 200 4.40 3.62 12.99
N ASP A 201 4.16 2.68 13.89
CA ASP A 201 3.65 1.35 13.54
C ASP A 201 2.13 1.44 13.39
N LEU A 202 1.59 0.87 12.31
CA LEU A 202 0.17 0.98 12.01
C LEU A 202 -0.70 0.30 13.08
N SER A 203 -0.17 -0.71 13.78
CA SER A 203 -0.83 -1.33 14.94
C SER A 203 -1.08 -0.36 16.11
N ARG A 204 -0.30 0.74 16.19
CA ARG A 204 -0.42 1.78 17.22
C ARG A 204 -1.34 2.91 16.78
N LEU A 205 -1.90 2.83 15.57
CA LEU A 205 -2.89 3.79 15.08
C LEU A 205 -4.20 3.59 15.82
N GLY A 206 -4.47 4.48 16.79
CA GLY A 206 -5.79 4.59 17.43
C GLY A 206 -6.80 5.27 16.51
N ASN A 207 -7.91 5.73 17.10
CA ASN A 207 -8.89 6.53 16.37
C ASN A 207 -8.32 7.93 16.11
N ILE A 208 -7.78 8.13 14.91
CA ILE A 208 -7.28 9.42 14.45
C ILE A 208 -8.28 9.99 13.44
N SER A 209 -8.77 11.19 13.72
CA SER A 209 -9.49 12.02 12.76
C SER A 209 -8.64 13.24 12.44
N LEU A 210 -8.23 13.36 11.17
CA LEU A 210 -7.55 14.55 10.66
C LEU A 210 -8.56 15.48 9.99
N LYS A 211 -8.33 16.78 10.12
CA LYS A 211 -9.07 17.79 9.37
C LYS A 211 -8.83 17.59 7.87
N ALA A 212 -9.86 17.85 7.07
CA ALA A 212 -9.82 17.68 5.61
C ALA A 212 -8.68 18.48 4.96
N GLU A 213 -8.39 19.68 5.47
CA GLU A 213 -7.30 20.54 4.97
C GLU A 213 -5.93 19.89 5.20
N THR A 214 -5.72 19.29 6.38
CA THR A 214 -4.47 18.58 6.68
C THR A 214 -4.29 17.35 5.80
N LYS A 215 -5.36 16.57 5.57
CA LYS A 215 -5.30 15.43 4.65
C LYS A 215 -5.00 15.86 3.22
N LYS A 216 -5.59 16.97 2.78
CA LYS A 216 -5.35 17.54 1.43
C LYS A 216 -3.89 17.94 1.25
N GLU A 217 -3.28 18.60 2.25
CA GLU A 217 -1.85 18.94 2.22
C GLU A 217 -0.97 17.69 2.13
N ILE A 218 -1.20 16.69 3.00
CA ILE A 218 -0.42 15.43 3.02
C ILE A 218 -0.57 14.69 1.68
N ARG A 219 -1.80 14.48 1.21
CA ARG A 219 -2.10 13.83 -0.07
C ARG A 219 -1.39 14.53 -1.23
N HIS A 220 -1.44 15.86 -1.27
CA HIS A 220 -0.81 16.64 -2.33
C HIS A 220 0.71 16.44 -2.34
N ILE A 221 1.37 16.51 -1.17
CA ILE A 221 2.81 16.30 -1.03
C ILE A 221 3.20 14.87 -1.44
N LEU A 222 2.51 13.86 -0.91
CA LEU A 222 2.82 12.45 -1.21
C LEU A 222 2.59 12.14 -2.69
N ASN A 223 1.52 12.65 -3.29
CA ASN A 223 1.27 12.46 -4.72
C ASN A 223 2.37 13.04 -5.59
N LEU A 224 2.74 14.31 -5.36
CA LEU A 224 3.80 14.96 -6.14
C LEU A 224 5.14 14.25 -5.99
N TYR A 225 5.49 13.88 -4.76
CA TYR A 225 6.76 13.20 -4.49
C TYR A 225 6.79 11.78 -5.09
N PHE A 226 5.70 11.03 -4.95
CA PHE A 226 5.58 9.70 -5.52
C PHE A 226 5.63 9.74 -7.05
N ASP A 227 4.94 10.68 -7.70
CA ASP A 227 4.91 10.80 -9.16
C ASP A 227 6.28 11.22 -9.72
N ALA A 228 7.02 12.07 -8.97
CA ALA A 228 8.36 12.51 -9.38
C ALA A 228 9.41 11.39 -9.31
N TYR A 229 9.35 10.53 -8.28
CA TYR A 229 10.46 9.61 -7.97
C TYR A 229 10.15 8.12 -8.18
N SER A 230 8.90 7.68 -8.10
CA SER A 230 8.59 6.25 -8.18
C SER A 230 8.73 5.67 -9.59
N GLY A 231 8.50 6.48 -10.63
CA GLY A 231 8.37 6.01 -12.01
C GLY A 231 7.21 5.02 -12.22
N LEU A 232 6.32 4.86 -11.25
CA LEU A 232 5.26 3.88 -11.28
C LEU A 232 3.96 4.46 -11.85
N TYR A 233 3.33 3.68 -12.73
CA TYR A 233 1.95 3.90 -13.12
C TYR A 233 1.04 2.91 -12.36
N LEU A 234 0.23 3.44 -11.45
CA LEU A 234 -0.69 2.68 -10.61
C LEU A 234 -2.12 2.91 -11.08
N LYS A 235 -2.81 1.84 -11.50
CA LYS A 235 -4.19 1.92 -11.98
C LYS A 235 -5.15 2.27 -10.84
N SER A 236 -4.90 1.71 -9.67
CA SER A 236 -5.65 1.98 -8.44
C SER A 236 -5.54 3.43 -7.98
N LYS A 237 -4.36 4.07 -8.10
CA LYS A 237 -4.18 5.50 -7.80
C LYS A 237 -5.08 6.36 -8.65
N ARG A 238 -5.05 6.14 -9.97
CA ARG A 238 -5.93 6.85 -10.91
C ARG A 238 -7.41 6.67 -10.58
N PHE A 239 -7.80 5.48 -10.13
CA PHE A 239 -9.18 5.22 -9.72
C PHE A 239 -9.54 5.97 -8.43
N LEU A 240 -8.66 6.00 -7.43
CA LEU A 240 -8.83 6.80 -6.21
C LEU A 240 -8.96 8.29 -6.55
N ASP A 241 -8.10 8.83 -7.41
CA ASP A 241 -8.18 10.22 -7.86
C ASP A 241 -9.50 10.54 -8.60
N GLN A 242 -10.10 9.56 -9.28
CA GLN A 242 -11.40 9.70 -9.92
C GLN A 242 -12.54 9.68 -8.88
N LEU A 243 -12.50 8.74 -7.93
CA LEU A 243 -13.49 8.66 -6.85
C LEU A 243 -13.51 9.92 -5.99
N ASP A 244 -12.34 10.46 -5.64
CA ASP A 244 -12.22 11.71 -4.88
C ASP A 244 -12.90 12.88 -5.60
N ARG A 245 -12.88 12.92 -6.95
CA ARG A 245 -13.58 13.96 -7.72
C ARG A 245 -15.10 13.80 -7.68
N PHE A 246 -15.62 12.57 -7.71
CA PHE A 246 -17.06 12.31 -7.63
C PHE A 246 -17.65 12.59 -6.25
N ASN A 247 -16.86 12.47 -5.17
CA ASN A 247 -17.29 12.77 -3.81
C ASN A 247 -17.20 14.27 -3.44
N LEU A 248 -16.69 15.10 -4.33
CA LEU A 248 -16.60 16.56 -4.15
C LEU A 248 -17.76 17.33 -4.81
N GLU A 249 -18.73 16.61 -5.39
CA GLU A 249 -20.02 17.11 -5.90
C GLU A 249 -21.16 16.75 -4.94
#